data_AF-A0A0U1QPU0-F1
#
_entry.id   AF-A0A0U1QPU0-F1
#
_cell.length_a   1.000
_cell.length_b   1.000
_cell.length_c   1.000
_cell.angle_alpha   90.00
_cell.angle_beta   90.00
_cell.angle_gamma   90.00
#
_symmetry.space_group_name_H-M   'P 1'
#
loop_
_entity.id
_entity.type
_entity.pdbx_description
1 polymer ?
#
loop_
_entity_poly.entity_id
_entity_poly.type
_entity_poly.pdbx_seq_one_letter_code
_entity_poly.pdbx_strand_id
1 'polypeptide(L)'
;MVLQRIYDLSFELEQLVSGYTREARDPFLAELQQVLDQREGLLNQLPASPSEAERELGKRVQAINRRIDGPLKRIKQEIARDMNQFRQRKQTVNRYRNPYTGPTKDGMFLDKRE
;
A
#
# COMPACT_ATOMS: atom_id res chain seq x y z
N MET A 1 -5.57 -29.52 8.00
CA MET A 1 -4.10 -29.51 7.84
C MET A 1 -3.65 -28.06 7.70
N VAL A 2 -2.52 -27.66 8.32
CA VAL A 2 -2.05 -26.26 8.34
C VAL A 2 -1.82 -25.71 6.92
N LEU A 3 -1.22 -26.51 6.03
CA LEU A 3 -0.93 -26.06 4.67
C LEU A 3 -2.17 -25.87 3.80
N GLN A 4 -3.22 -26.68 4.01
CA GLN A 4 -4.50 -26.46 3.35
C GLN A 4 -5.07 -25.09 3.74
N ARG A 5 -4.99 -24.73 5.02
CA ARG A 5 -5.47 -23.42 5.48
C ARG A 5 -4.66 -22.26 4.89
N ILE A 6 -3.35 -22.43 4.75
CA ILE A 6 -2.49 -21.44 4.06
C ILE A 6 -2.89 -21.31 2.59
N TYR A 7 -3.24 -22.40 1.93
CA TYR A 7 -3.73 -22.36 0.56
C TYR A 7 -5.06 -21.62 0.45
N ASP A 8 -6.02 -21.92 1.34
CA ASP A 8 -7.33 -21.25 1.35
C ASP A 8 -7.17 -19.74 1.55
N LEU A 9 -6.35 -19.31 2.53
CA LEU A 9 -6.05 -17.89 2.76
C LEU A 9 -5.29 -17.25 1.58
N SER A 10 -4.41 -18.02 0.91
CA SER A 10 -3.72 -17.50 -0.27
C SER A 10 -4.69 -17.28 -1.43
N PHE A 11 -5.67 -18.17 -1.60
CA PHE A 11 -6.73 -18.00 -2.60
C PHE A 11 -7.66 -16.83 -2.25
N GLU A 12 -8.02 -16.67 -0.97
CA GLU A 12 -8.77 -15.51 -0.49
C GLU A 12 -8.03 -14.20 -0.78
N LEU A 13 -6.71 -14.14 -0.51
CA LEU A 13 -5.88 -12.99 -0.90
C LEU A 13 -5.93 -12.70 -2.40
N GLU A 14 -5.92 -13.74 -3.23
CA GLU A 14 -6.01 -13.58 -4.69
C GLU A 14 -7.35 -12.97 -5.11
N GLN A 15 -8.46 -13.45 -4.55
CA GLN A 15 -9.78 -12.89 -4.81
C GLN A 15 -9.87 -11.44 -4.33
N LEU A 16 -9.47 -11.17 -3.09
CA LEU A 16 -9.46 -9.84 -2.50
C LEU A 16 -8.66 -8.84 -3.35
N VAL A 17 -7.45 -9.22 -3.77
CA VAL A 17 -6.58 -8.39 -4.60
C VAL A 17 -7.18 -8.15 -5.98
N SER A 18 -7.84 -9.15 -6.57
CA SER A 18 -8.52 -8.99 -7.87
C SER A 18 -9.77 -8.12 -7.82
N GLY A 19 -10.44 -8.07 -6.66
CA GLY A 19 -11.62 -7.24 -6.41
C GLY A 19 -11.30 -5.81 -5.95
N TYR A 20 -10.03 -5.42 -5.88
CA TYR A 20 -9.63 -4.09 -5.41
C TYR A 20 -10.27 -2.98 -6.26
N THR A 21 -10.89 -2.02 -5.58
CA THR A 21 -11.32 -0.73 -6.15
C THR A 21 -10.82 0.41 -5.27
N ARG A 22 -10.62 1.58 -5.88
CA ARG A 22 -10.07 2.75 -5.17
C ARG A 22 -11.05 3.29 -4.13
N GLU A 23 -12.34 3.17 -4.37
CA GLU A 23 -13.42 3.60 -3.47
C GLU A 23 -13.46 2.76 -2.20
N ALA A 24 -13.15 1.47 -2.32
CA ALA A 24 -13.13 0.52 -1.21
C ALA A 24 -11.72 0.37 -0.58
N ARG A 25 -10.81 1.31 -0.80
CA ARG A 25 -9.41 1.19 -0.37
C ARG A 25 -9.26 0.91 1.12
N ASP A 26 -9.93 1.67 1.97
CA ASP A 26 -9.77 1.56 3.42
C ASP A 26 -10.28 0.20 3.97
N PRO A 27 -11.50 -0.27 3.63
CA PRO A 27 -11.92 -1.62 4.02
C PRO A 27 -11.06 -2.71 3.38
N PHE A 28 -10.63 -2.55 2.12
CA PHE A 28 -9.70 -3.47 1.47
C PHE A 28 -8.39 -3.62 2.25
N LEU A 29 -7.79 -2.51 2.69
CA LEU A 29 -6.53 -2.55 3.44
C LEU A 29 -6.68 -3.23 4.79
N ALA A 30 -7.81 -3.03 5.48
CA ALA A 30 -8.10 -3.70 6.73
C ALA A 30 -8.23 -5.22 6.55
N GLU A 31 -9.01 -5.64 5.56
CA GLU A 31 -9.20 -7.07 5.24
C GLU A 31 -7.88 -7.71 4.76
N LEU A 32 -7.14 -7.02 3.89
CA LEU A 32 -5.83 -7.47 3.41
C LEU A 32 -4.87 -7.72 4.58
N GLN A 33 -4.81 -6.80 5.54
CA GLN A 33 -3.96 -6.95 6.72
C GLN A 33 -4.38 -8.15 7.56
N GLN A 34 -5.69 -8.32 7.82
CA GLN A 34 -6.20 -9.44 8.59
C GLN A 34 -5.85 -10.80 7.96
N VAL A 35 -6.03 -10.94 6.65
CA VAL A 35 -5.73 -12.20 5.95
C VAL A 35 -4.22 -12.47 5.91
N LEU A 36 -3.40 -11.43 5.74
CA LEU A 36 -1.93 -11.56 5.80
C LEU A 36 -1.45 -11.99 7.19
N ASP A 37 -1.96 -11.40 8.26
CA ASP A 37 -1.59 -11.72 9.64
C ASP A 37 -1.95 -13.17 10.00
N GLN A 38 -3.17 -13.60 9.64
CA GLN A 38 -3.60 -14.99 9.83
C GLN A 38 -2.70 -15.97 9.08
N ARG A 39 -2.33 -15.61 7.84
CA ARG A 39 -1.47 -16.45 7.01
C ARG A 39 -0.05 -16.54 7.56
N GLU A 40 0.52 -15.43 8.04
CA GLU A 40 1.84 -15.41 8.68
C GLU A 40 1.86 -16.30 9.93
N GLY A 41 0.84 -16.20 10.77
CA GLY A 41 0.70 -17.05 11.97
C GLY A 41 0.73 -18.55 11.64
N LEU A 42 0.14 -18.96 10.51
CA LEU A 42 0.16 -20.35 10.06
C LEU A 42 1.47 -20.76 9.38
N LEU A 43 2.10 -19.86 8.63
CA LEU A 43 3.42 -20.11 8.01
C LEU A 43 4.47 -20.42 9.09
N ASN A 44 4.41 -19.75 10.23
CA ASN A 44 5.30 -19.99 11.38
C ASN A 44 5.10 -21.36 12.04
N GLN A 45 3.98 -22.04 11.77
CA GLN A 45 3.64 -23.36 12.32
C GLN A 45 3.95 -24.50 11.33
N LEU A 46 4.51 -24.18 10.15
CA LEU A 46 4.79 -25.21 9.15
C LEU A 46 5.89 -26.17 9.62
N PRO A 47 5.68 -27.49 9.45
CA PRO A 47 6.70 -28.48 9.77
C PRO A 47 7.90 -28.37 8.81
N ALA A 48 9.11 -28.66 9.31
CA ALA A 48 10.34 -28.60 8.53
C ALA A 48 10.39 -29.60 7.35
N SER A 49 9.58 -30.67 7.39
CA SER A 49 9.53 -31.71 6.36
C SER A 49 8.09 -31.98 5.94
N PRO A 50 7.64 -31.40 4.81
CA PRO A 50 6.29 -31.64 4.28
C PRO A 50 6.20 -32.99 3.56
N SER A 51 5.04 -33.61 3.65
CA SER A 51 4.63 -34.78 2.85
C SER A 51 4.51 -34.44 1.36
N GLU A 52 4.39 -35.46 0.51
CA GLU A 52 4.28 -35.27 -0.94
C GLU A 52 3.02 -34.48 -1.36
N ALA A 53 1.86 -34.77 -0.74
CA ALA A 53 0.64 -34.01 -0.94
C ALA A 53 0.79 -32.53 -0.53
N GLU A 54 1.53 -32.28 0.56
CA GLU A 54 1.84 -30.93 1.01
C GLU A 54 2.79 -30.20 0.05
N ARG A 55 3.75 -30.89 -0.57
CA ARG A 55 4.61 -30.28 -1.58
C ARG A 55 3.81 -29.72 -2.76
N GLU A 56 2.81 -30.45 -3.24
CA GLU A 56 1.94 -29.97 -4.33
C GLU A 56 1.10 -28.76 -3.92
N LEU A 57 0.53 -28.78 -2.71
CA LEU A 57 -0.17 -27.62 -2.15
C LEU A 57 0.76 -26.41 -2.02
N GLY A 58 2.00 -26.61 -1.56
CA GLY A 58 3.02 -25.56 -1.46
C GLY A 58 3.35 -24.93 -2.81
N LYS A 59 3.44 -25.73 -3.89
CA LYS A 59 3.62 -25.23 -5.25
C LYS A 59 2.45 -24.34 -5.69
N ARG A 60 1.21 -24.73 -5.37
CA ARG A 60 0.02 -23.93 -5.67
C ARG A 60 0.01 -22.60 -4.91
N VAL A 61 0.37 -22.62 -3.63
CA VAL A 61 0.54 -21.40 -2.82
C VAL A 61 1.58 -20.47 -3.44
N GLN A 62 2.74 -21.01 -3.86
CA GLN A 62 3.76 -20.21 -4.53
C GLN A 62 3.28 -19.63 -5.86
N ALA A 63 2.49 -20.38 -6.64
CA ALA A 63 1.89 -19.88 -7.87
C ALA A 63 0.97 -18.70 -7.61
N ILE A 64 0.10 -18.79 -6.60
CA ILE A 64 -0.78 -17.68 -6.18
C ILE A 64 0.05 -16.45 -5.76
N ASN A 65 1.08 -16.64 -4.93
CA ASN A 65 1.97 -15.55 -4.52
C ASN A 65 2.55 -14.78 -5.71
N ARG A 66 2.98 -15.50 -6.75
CA ARG A 66 3.52 -14.88 -7.97
C ARG A 66 2.44 -14.09 -8.73
N ARG A 67 1.20 -14.58 -8.76
CA ARG A 67 0.08 -13.91 -9.45
C ARG A 67 -0.34 -12.62 -8.75
N ILE A 68 -0.32 -12.58 -7.41
CA ILE A 68 -0.77 -11.41 -6.64
C ILE A 68 0.31 -10.33 -6.43
N ASP A 69 1.60 -10.66 -6.57
CA ASP A 69 2.71 -9.72 -6.35
C ASP A 69 2.64 -8.48 -7.27
N GLY A 70 2.34 -8.67 -8.56
CA GLY A 70 2.19 -7.58 -9.52
C GLY A 70 1.04 -6.63 -9.18
N PRO A 71 -0.20 -7.12 -9.02
CA PRO A 71 -1.34 -6.33 -8.57
C PRO A 71 -1.09 -5.58 -7.25
N LEU A 72 -0.54 -6.24 -6.24
CA LEU A 72 -0.22 -5.60 -4.95
C LEU A 72 0.78 -4.45 -5.09
N LYS A 73 1.81 -4.62 -5.93
CA LYS A 73 2.75 -3.53 -6.25
C LYS A 73 2.05 -2.35 -6.92
N ARG A 74 1.10 -2.59 -7.83
CA ARG A 74 0.33 -1.51 -8.48
C ARG A 74 -0.54 -0.76 -7.48
N ILE A 75 -1.27 -1.48 -6.62
CA ILE A 75 -2.11 -0.90 -5.56
C ILE A 75 -1.24 -0.03 -4.64
N LYS A 76 -0.09 -0.55 -4.18
CA LYS A 76 0.86 0.21 -3.36
C LYS A 76 1.33 1.50 -4.04
N GLN A 77 1.64 1.44 -5.33
CA GLN A 77 2.08 2.61 -6.10
C GLN A 77 0.97 3.65 -6.27
N GLU A 78 -0.27 3.22 -6.49
CA GLU A 78 -1.45 4.09 -6.57
C GLU A 78 -1.64 4.87 -5.26
N ILE A 79 -1.64 4.16 -4.12
CA ILE A 79 -1.79 4.76 -2.79
C ILE A 79 -0.66 5.77 -2.53
N ALA A 80 0.58 5.43 -2.87
CA ALA A 80 1.72 6.33 -2.69
C ALA A 80 1.61 7.61 -3.56
N ARG A 81 1.14 7.48 -4.80
CA ARG A 81 0.90 8.62 -5.69
C ARG A 81 -0.16 9.56 -5.13
N ASP A 82 -1.25 9.00 -4.62
CA ASP A 82 -2.34 9.78 -3.99
C ASP A 82 -1.85 10.57 -2.78
N MET A 83 -1.04 9.95 -1.92
CA MET A 83 -0.42 10.64 -0.78
C MET A 83 0.48 11.80 -1.22
N ASN A 84 1.27 11.62 -2.28
CA ASN A 84 2.14 12.66 -2.81
C ASN A 84 1.35 13.82 -3.43
N GLN A 85 0.29 13.54 -4.19
CA GLN A 85 -0.58 14.58 -4.76
C GLN A 85 -1.27 15.39 -3.66
N PHE A 86 -1.73 14.75 -2.59
CA PHE A 86 -2.33 15.43 -1.44
C PHE A 86 -1.34 16.38 -0.75
N ARG A 87 -0.09 15.95 -0.57
CA ARG A 87 0.99 16.77 -0.01
C ARG A 87 1.31 17.98 -0.91
N GLN A 88 1.40 17.79 -2.22
CA GLN A 88 1.66 18.88 -3.16
C GLN A 88 0.52 19.91 -3.17
N ARG A 89 -0.73 19.47 -3.18
CA ARG A 89 -1.90 20.38 -3.08
C ARG A 89 -1.86 21.23 -1.82
N LYS A 90 -1.52 20.64 -0.67
CA LYS A 90 -1.32 21.40 0.59
C LYS A 90 -0.21 22.46 0.47
N GLN A 91 0.91 22.14 -0.18
CA GLN A 91 1.98 23.11 -0.41
C GLN A 91 1.56 24.25 -1.36
N THR A 92 0.85 23.93 -2.44
CA THR A 92 0.36 24.93 -3.40
C THR A 92 -0.68 25.86 -2.77
N VAL A 93 -1.63 25.32 -1.99
CA VAL A 93 -2.63 26.13 -1.26
C VAL A 93 -1.96 27.04 -0.22
N ASN A 94 -0.93 26.56 0.49
CA ASN A 94 -0.17 27.40 1.42
C ASN A 94 0.63 28.52 0.70
N ARG A 95 1.20 28.25 -0.48
CA ARG A 95 1.88 29.30 -1.28
C ARG A 95 0.93 30.38 -1.78
N TYR A 96 -0.29 30.01 -2.18
CA TYR A 96 -1.30 30.97 -2.63
C TYR A 96 -1.89 31.83 -1.49
N ARG A 97 -1.89 31.32 -0.25
CA ARG A 97 -2.35 32.08 0.93
C ARG A 97 -1.31 33.07 1.45
N ASN A 98 -0.05 32.98 1.00
CA ASN A 98 1.02 33.88 1.45
C ASN A 98 1.81 34.49 0.27
N PRO A 99 1.21 35.41 -0.49
CA PRO A 99 1.87 36.07 -1.64
C PRO A 99 3.00 37.06 -1.26
N TYR A 100 3.31 37.24 0.04
CA TYR A 100 4.28 38.24 0.51
C TYR A 100 5.54 37.68 1.18
N THR A 101 5.77 36.37 1.16
CA THR A 101 7.04 35.78 1.66
C THR A 101 7.97 35.38 0.51
N GLY A 102 8.38 36.37 -0.29
CA GLY A 102 9.66 36.33 -1.00
C GLY A 102 10.62 37.27 -0.27
N PRO A 103 11.95 37.07 -0.34
CA PRO A 103 12.89 38.01 0.22
C PRO A 103 12.64 39.37 -0.43
N THR A 104 12.23 40.35 0.37
CA THR A 104 12.17 41.77 -0.03
C THR A 104 13.52 42.13 -0.63
N LYS A 105 13.55 42.28 -1.96
CA LYS A 105 14.69 42.89 -2.66
C LYS A 105 14.95 44.23 -1.99
N ASP A 106 16.23 44.44 -1.66
CA ASP A 106 16.88 45.69 -1.29
C ASP A 106 15.97 46.87 -0.94
N GLY A 107 16.09 47.33 0.29
CA GLY A 107 15.42 48.51 0.82
C GLY A 107 15.59 49.71 -0.10
N MET A 108 14.54 50.00 -0.87
CA MET A 108 14.39 51.32 -1.49
C MET A 108 13.92 52.25 -0.38
N PHE A 109 14.88 52.94 0.22
CA PHE A 109 14.63 54.08 1.11
C PHE A 109 13.72 55.08 0.38
N LEU A 110 12.47 55.15 0.80
CA LEU A 110 11.62 56.31 0.55
C LEU A 110 12.14 57.39 1.49
N ASP A 111 13.02 58.25 0.97
CA ASP A 111 13.36 59.49 1.66
C ASP A 111 12.07 60.32 1.82
N LYS A 112 11.95 60.90 3.01
CA LYS A 112 10.73 61.53 3.50
C LYS A 112 10.51 62.88 2.80
N ARG A 113 9.23 63.29 2.77
CA ARG A 113 8.68 64.67 2.74
C ARG A 113 9.74 65.71 3.16
N GLU A 114 10.02 66.77 2.40
CA GLU A 114 9.19 67.96 2.08
C GLU A 114 9.66 68.65 0.78
#